data_AF-A0A8D8RRV8-F1
#
_entry.id   AF-A0A8D8RRV8-F1
#
_cell.length_a   1.000
_cell.length_b   1.000
_cell.length_c   1.000
_cell.angle_alpha   90.00
_cell.angle_beta   90.00
_cell.angle_gamma   90.00
#
_symmetry.space_group_name_H-M   'P 1'
#
loop_
_entity.id
_entity.type
_entity.pdbx_description
1 polymer ?
#
loop_
_entity_poly.entity_id
_entity_poly.type
_entity_poly.pdbx_seq_one_letter_code
_entity_poly.pdbx_strand_id
1 'polypeptide(L)'
;MVDLQATIEFCVELFKFHNVDLFQRGFYQIRTSLRCSPKFPVKIEVSVAKNPKNKSESNPASVVNEVAVSKTFQILYRNEEVKLDDIFLFRVHMLLESNKIEESIENADYSLVSELWFTEYESNLNIIQCVSSRTLAVKLNTIKGLHYHLPVLFDYFHLSSISMTVHACVVSLHEPYIKKTILDYIQGCTPKTTKGRQKFYHKTNHSYNHTNNHHHHHHHQQSRQYNHHHNHNNQTSSVHCYKEVINILKNTKLHLFGVINQYIKLLPNKYQYSHLQVLQTESQDEVDHTDIAQLCAQLILLWQKFIEAFCSKDPIQQYLATYHHQLRVKRFSEAFFVIDNPRHAASGCYDLNLHYLPLADAVRKSRYLASLPVLPIQCNEIDGDHTTLPIIFEDQYQDVMEFVRRKSLVASASSDPFLNNNSFNKKIKILSKEECSCGIVAILESRSVNQGVESLDRRSTRHSKSLDQLLKSSYQVSTLPSQRPKLNSSSSMGNGTASHIHKSGSTNSSFLSSLSC
;
A
#
# COMPACT_ATOMS: atom_id res chain seq x y z
N MET A 1 4.12 27.53 -20.29
CA MET A 1 3.72 26.74 -19.11
C MET A 1 5.01 26.37 -18.40
N VAL A 2 5.11 26.61 -17.10
CA VAL A 2 6.26 26.14 -16.32
C VAL A 2 5.92 24.70 -15.96
N ASP A 3 6.67 23.76 -16.52
CA ASP A 3 6.59 22.36 -16.12
C ASP A 3 7.19 22.27 -14.71
N LEU A 4 6.53 21.58 -13.79
CA LEU A 4 7.10 21.22 -12.48
C LEU A 4 7.58 19.79 -12.52
N GLN A 5 8.53 19.44 -11.67
CA GLN A 5 8.95 18.07 -11.44
C GLN A 5 8.61 17.67 -10.00
N ALA A 6 7.82 16.60 -9.86
CA ALA A 6 7.61 15.93 -8.59
C ALA A 6 8.50 14.70 -8.46
N THR A 7 8.97 14.44 -7.25
CA THR A 7 9.57 13.17 -6.86
C THR A 7 8.72 12.51 -5.79
N ILE A 8 8.28 11.29 -6.06
CA ILE A 8 7.45 10.48 -5.18
C ILE A 8 8.23 9.21 -4.88
N GLU A 9 8.37 8.87 -3.59
CA GLU A 9 9.04 7.64 -3.19
C GLU A 9 8.03 6.64 -2.65
N PHE A 10 8.06 5.42 -3.17
CA PHE A 10 7.33 4.26 -2.69
C PHE A 10 8.32 3.31 -2.02
N CYS A 11 8.20 3.13 -0.71
CA CYS A 11 8.85 2.09 0.05
C CYS A 11 7.94 0.85 0.07
N VAL A 12 8.35 -0.20 -0.63
CA VAL A 12 7.66 -1.49 -0.71
C VAL A 12 8.43 -2.52 0.10
N GLU A 13 7.78 -3.04 1.14
CA GLU A 13 8.32 -4.09 2.00
C GLU A 13 7.64 -5.42 1.67
N LEU A 14 8.45 -6.42 1.33
CA LEU A 14 8.05 -7.82 1.23
C LEU A 14 8.41 -8.50 2.55
N PHE A 15 7.39 -8.70 3.40
CA PHE A 15 7.62 -9.14 4.78
C PHE A 15 7.74 -10.66 4.88
N LYS A 16 6.66 -11.36 4.56
CA LYS A 16 6.56 -12.81 4.79
C LYS A 16 5.77 -13.49 3.67
N PHE A 17 6.37 -14.51 3.09
CA PHE A 17 5.71 -15.41 2.15
C PHE A 17 5.02 -16.55 2.89
N HIS A 18 3.77 -16.82 2.54
CA HIS A 18 2.97 -17.90 3.09
C HIS A 18 2.64 -18.88 1.97
N ASN A 19 3.19 -20.08 2.03
CA ASN A 19 2.81 -21.18 1.17
C ASN A 19 1.66 -21.95 1.81
N VAL A 20 0.48 -21.98 1.20
CA VAL A 20 -0.61 -22.87 1.63
C VAL A 20 -0.45 -24.22 0.93
N ASP A 21 -0.44 -24.23 -0.40
CA ASP A 21 -0.32 -25.45 -1.19
C ASP A 21 0.25 -25.20 -2.61
N LEU A 22 1.49 -24.74 -2.70
CA LEU A 22 2.24 -24.74 -3.96
C LEU A 22 2.51 -26.18 -4.42
N PHE A 23 2.16 -26.48 -5.67
CA PHE A 23 2.32 -27.81 -6.26
C PHE A 23 3.79 -28.23 -6.41
N GLN A 24 4.70 -27.29 -6.65
CA GLN A 24 6.09 -27.56 -6.97
C GLN A 24 7.00 -27.17 -5.80
N ARG A 25 7.87 -28.10 -5.40
CA ARG A 25 8.96 -27.82 -4.46
C ARG A 25 10.13 -27.24 -5.24
N GLY A 26 10.82 -26.27 -4.66
CA GLY A 26 11.96 -25.65 -5.31
C GLY A 26 12.19 -24.24 -4.80
N PHE A 27 12.77 -23.41 -5.66
CA PHE A 27 13.22 -22.07 -5.34
C PHE A 27 12.31 -21.04 -5.98
N TYR A 28 11.95 -20.04 -5.20
CA TYR A 28 11.01 -19.00 -5.57
C TYR A 28 11.62 -17.63 -5.38
N GLN A 29 11.11 -16.67 -6.15
CA GLN A 29 11.37 -15.24 -5.99
C GLN A 29 10.04 -14.50 -6.12
N ILE A 30 9.92 -13.40 -5.37
CA ILE A 30 8.90 -12.39 -5.63
C ILE A 30 9.58 -11.27 -6.43
N ARG A 31 9.03 -10.97 -7.60
CA ARG A 31 9.49 -9.83 -8.41
C ARG A 31 8.42 -8.76 -8.44
N THR A 32 8.81 -7.54 -8.08
CA THR A 32 7.89 -6.40 -7.99
C THR A 32 8.35 -5.29 -8.93
N SER A 33 7.44 -4.76 -9.74
CA SER A 33 7.68 -3.57 -10.57
C SER A 33 6.62 -2.51 -10.31
N LEU A 34 7.02 -1.23 -10.36
CA LEU A 34 6.11 -0.11 -10.30
C LEU A 34 5.93 0.47 -11.70
N ARG A 35 4.68 0.66 -12.11
CA ARG A 35 4.30 1.28 -13.38
C ARG A 35 3.44 2.50 -13.10
N CYS A 36 3.50 3.46 -14.02
CA CYS A 36 2.76 4.72 -13.95
C CYS A 36 2.22 5.05 -15.35
N SER A 37 1.07 5.72 -15.43
CA SER A 37 0.42 6.07 -16.70
C SER A 37 1.35 6.84 -17.64
N PRO A 38 1.32 6.58 -18.97
CA PRO A 38 2.18 7.27 -19.95
C PRO A 38 1.72 8.70 -20.24
N LYS A 39 0.61 9.18 -19.64
CA LYS A 39 0.09 10.54 -19.84
C LYS A 39 1.10 11.63 -19.48
N PHE A 40 2.02 11.32 -18.56
CA PHE A 40 3.09 12.21 -18.14
C PHE A 40 4.45 11.60 -18.49
N PRO A 41 5.46 12.40 -18.85
CA PRO A 41 6.85 11.95 -18.88
C PRO A 41 7.27 11.53 -17.47
N VAL A 42 7.41 10.22 -17.26
CA VAL A 42 7.74 9.61 -15.96
C VAL A 42 9.01 8.78 -16.08
N LYS A 43 9.92 8.97 -15.13
CA LYS A 43 11.08 8.10 -14.91
C LYS A 43 10.91 7.41 -13.56
N ILE A 44 11.05 6.09 -13.53
CA ILE A 44 11.00 5.30 -12.29
C ILE A 44 12.40 4.70 -12.10
N GLU A 45 12.93 4.86 -10.89
CA GLU A 45 14.17 4.24 -10.44
C GLU A 45 13.85 3.30 -9.28
N VAL A 46 14.51 2.14 -9.20
CA VAL A 46 14.36 1.25 -8.05
C VAL A 46 15.71 0.94 -7.40
N SER A 47 15.69 0.83 -6.06
CA SER A 47 16.86 0.46 -5.27
C SER A 47 16.47 -0.44 -4.10
N VAL A 48 17.42 -1.26 -3.62
CA VAL A 48 17.25 -2.05 -2.40
C VAL A 48 17.64 -1.18 -1.20
N ALA A 49 16.80 -1.11 -0.17
CA ALA A 49 17.17 -0.42 1.07
C ALA A 49 18.25 -1.22 1.81
N LYS A 50 19.27 -0.54 2.33
CA LYS A 50 20.39 -1.18 3.02
C LYS A 50 19.92 -1.85 4.31
N ASN A 51 19.68 -3.16 4.28
CA ASN A 51 19.42 -3.95 5.48
C ASN A 51 20.75 -4.55 6.00
N PRO A 52 21.27 -4.15 7.17
CA PRO A 52 22.54 -4.67 7.68
C PRO A 52 22.51 -6.17 8.01
N LYS A 53 21.33 -6.80 8.02
CA LYS A 53 21.12 -8.20 8.41
C LYS A 53 21.33 -9.23 7.28
N ASN A 54 21.34 -8.83 6.01
CA ASN A 54 21.28 -9.78 4.86
C ASN A 54 22.65 -10.09 4.21
N LYS A 55 23.78 -9.87 4.91
CA LYS A 55 25.13 -10.03 4.30
C LYS A 55 25.56 -11.48 4.03
N SER A 56 24.79 -12.49 4.42
CA SER A 56 25.22 -13.90 4.39
C SER A 56 24.27 -14.85 3.64
N GLU A 57 23.28 -14.35 2.90
CA GLU A 57 22.31 -15.20 2.17
C GLU A 57 22.80 -15.53 0.75
N SER A 58 22.59 -16.76 0.29
CA SER A 58 22.75 -17.13 -1.11
C SER A 58 21.64 -16.45 -1.92
N ASN A 59 22.01 -15.61 -2.89
CA ASN A 59 21.09 -14.81 -3.72
C ASN A 59 20.20 -13.83 -2.92
N PRO A 60 20.79 -12.72 -2.41
CA PRO A 60 20.06 -11.70 -1.66
C PRO A 60 19.11 -10.90 -2.54
N ALA A 61 18.22 -10.12 -1.91
CA ALA A 61 17.40 -9.14 -2.61
C ALA A 61 18.24 -8.22 -3.48
N SER A 62 17.76 -7.97 -4.70
CA SER A 62 18.49 -7.25 -5.73
C SER A 62 17.54 -6.47 -6.65
N VAL A 63 18.12 -5.66 -7.53
CA VAL A 63 17.40 -4.98 -8.60
C VAL A 63 17.93 -5.51 -9.92
N VAL A 64 17.03 -5.95 -10.80
CA VAL A 64 17.34 -6.44 -12.13
C VAL A 64 16.43 -5.75 -13.13
N ASN A 65 16.98 -4.98 -14.08
CA ASN A 65 16.22 -4.27 -15.12
C ASN A 65 15.06 -3.42 -14.57
N GLU A 66 15.33 -2.60 -13.55
CA GLU A 66 14.31 -1.78 -12.86
C GLU A 66 13.17 -2.59 -12.16
N VAL A 67 13.39 -3.88 -11.93
CA VAL A 67 12.49 -4.75 -11.16
C VAL A 67 13.14 -5.08 -9.82
N ALA A 68 12.38 -4.90 -8.74
CA ALA A 68 12.75 -5.38 -7.42
C ALA A 68 12.63 -6.90 -7.36
N VAL A 69 13.72 -7.59 -7.02
CA VAL A 69 13.78 -9.05 -6.91
C VAL A 69 14.05 -9.38 -5.45
N SER A 70 13.13 -10.09 -4.79
CA SER A 70 13.34 -10.59 -3.43
C SER A 70 14.56 -11.48 -3.36
N LYS A 71 15.04 -11.76 -2.15
CA LYS A 71 15.95 -12.89 -1.97
C LYS A 71 15.30 -14.17 -2.51
N THR A 72 16.12 -15.08 -3.02
CA THR A 72 15.64 -16.40 -3.41
C THR A 72 15.32 -17.20 -2.16
N PHE A 73 14.15 -17.84 -2.12
CA PHE A 73 13.75 -18.68 -0.99
C PHE A 73 13.29 -20.05 -1.45
N GLN A 74 13.51 -21.06 -0.61
CA GLN A 74 13.12 -22.43 -0.90
C GLN A 74 11.77 -22.74 -0.25
N ILE A 75 10.93 -23.50 -0.95
CA ILE A 75 9.68 -24.06 -0.43
C ILE A 75 9.76 -25.58 -0.53
N LEU A 76 9.57 -26.25 0.60
CA LEU A 76 9.66 -27.71 0.72
C LEU A 76 8.33 -28.34 1.14
N TYR A 77 7.57 -27.64 1.97
CA TYR A 77 6.36 -28.19 2.58
C TYR A 77 5.15 -27.30 2.36
N ARG A 78 3.96 -27.91 2.43
CA ARG A 78 2.69 -27.20 2.51
C ARG A 78 2.58 -26.48 3.86
N ASN A 79 1.82 -25.39 3.91
CA ASN A 79 1.64 -24.57 5.11
C ASN A 79 2.97 -24.11 5.72
N GLU A 80 3.87 -23.63 4.86
CA GLU A 80 5.19 -23.12 5.22
C GLU A 80 5.21 -21.59 5.15
N GLU A 81 5.90 -20.96 6.09
CA GLU A 81 6.11 -19.51 6.11
C GLU A 81 7.59 -19.19 5.97
N VAL A 82 7.92 -18.27 5.05
CA VAL A 82 9.29 -17.81 4.86
C VAL A 82 9.36 -16.31 5.08
N LYS A 83 10.25 -15.88 5.98
CA LYS A 83 10.48 -14.46 6.26
C LYS A 83 11.43 -13.86 5.23
N LEU A 84 10.98 -12.83 4.53
CA LEU A 84 11.78 -12.14 3.51
C LEU A 84 12.48 -10.92 4.11
N ASP A 85 11.72 -10.00 4.74
CA ASP A 85 12.21 -8.71 5.25
C ASP A 85 12.97 -7.87 4.19
N ASP A 86 12.54 -7.98 2.94
CA ASP A 86 13.14 -7.27 1.81
C ASP A 86 12.43 -5.93 1.61
N ILE A 87 13.21 -4.85 1.49
CA ILE A 87 12.68 -3.49 1.34
C ILE A 87 13.24 -2.87 0.06
N PHE A 88 12.34 -2.39 -0.78
CA PHE A 88 12.65 -1.73 -2.04
C PHE A 88 12.12 -0.31 -2.05
N LEU A 89 12.90 0.61 -2.60
CA LEU A 89 12.54 2.00 -2.77
C LEU A 89 12.38 2.27 -4.26
N PHE A 90 11.16 2.54 -4.70
CA PHE A 90 10.86 3.04 -6.04
C PHE A 90 10.73 4.56 -5.98
N ARG A 91 11.50 5.26 -6.80
CA ARG A 91 11.47 6.72 -6.93
C ARG A 91 10.87 7.09 -8.28
N VAL A 92 9.72 7.74 -8.25
CA VAL A 92 9.00 8.21 -9.43
C VAL A 92 9.28 9.69 -9.62
N HIS A 93 9.92 10.04 -10.72
CA HIS A 93 10.09 11.42 -11.18
C HIS A 93 9.07 11.71 -12.27
N MET A 94 8.21 12.70 -12.06
CA MET A 94 7.10 13.02 -12.94
C MET A 94 7.11 14.50 -13.28
N LEU A 95 6.92 14.82 -14.57
CA LEU A 95 6.64 16.20 -15.00
C LEU A 95 5.14 16.50 -14.85
N LEU A 96 4.83 17.64 -14.26
CA LEU A 96 3.49 18.08 -13.89
C LEU A 96 3.14 19.43 -14.51
N GLU A 97 1.86 19.63 -14.78
CA GLU A 97 1.30 20.94 -15.10
C GLU A 97 1.14 21.78 -13.83
N SER A 98 1.61 23.03 -13.87
CA SER A 98 1.67 23.94 -12.70
C SER A 98 0.31 24.34 -12.11
N ASN A 99 -0.80 24.13 -12.83
CA ASN A 99 -2.16 24.46 -12.40
C ASN A 99 -2.96 23.23 -11.92
N LYS A 100 -2.38 22.04 -11.98
CA LYS A 100 -3.05 20.75 -11.69
C LYS A 100 -2.12 19.81 -10.95
N ILE A 101 -1.37 20.32 -9.98
CA ILE A 101 -0.32 19.57 -9.30
C ILE A 101 -0.90 18.33 -8.60
N GLU A 102 -1.88 18.54 -7.71
CA GLU A 102 -2.51 17.44 -6.97
C GLU A 102 -3.27 16.49 -7.91
N GLU A 103 -4.08 17.01 -8.83
CA GLU A 103 -4.85 16.20 -9.78
C GLU A 103 -3.93 15.29 -10.63
N SER A 104 -2.80 15.83 -11.09
CA SER A 104 -1.85 15.09 -11.92
C SER A 104 -1.16 13.97 -11.14
N ILE A 105 -0.78 14.22 -9.88
CA ILE A 105 -0.19 13.21 -9.00
C ILE A 105 -1.21 12.12 -8.67
N GLU A 106 -2.43 12.49 -8.27
CA GLU A 106 -3.43 11.51 -7.81
C GLU A 106 -4.03 10.67 -8.96
N ASN A 107 -4.08 11.22 -10.18
CA ASN A 107 -4.60 10.53 -11.37
C ASN A 107 -3.54 9.85 -12.23
N ALA A 108 -2.30 9.72 -11.75
CA ALA A 108 -1.20 9.14 -12.51
C ALA A 108 -1.25 7.60 -12.71
N ASP A 109 -2.35 6.94 -12.32
CA ASP A 109 -2.60 5.50 -12.44
C ASP A 109 -1.38 4.61 -12.05
N TYR A 110 -0.93 4.72 -10.80
CA TYR A 110 0.13 3.87 -10.27
C TYR A 110 -0.32 2.41 -10.20
N SER A 111 0.53 1.50 -10.68
CA SER A 111 0.28 0.05 -10.66
C SER A 111 1.52 -0.70 -10.18
N LEU A 112 1.42 -1.40 -9.06
CA LEU A 112 2.43 -2.35 -8.60
C LEU A 112 2.12 -3.72 -9.17
N VAL A 113 3.06 -4.31 -9.91
CA VAL A 113 2.95 -5.67 -10.41
C VAL A 113 3.81 -6.57 -9.55
N SER A 114 3.19 -7.53 -8.86
CA SER A 114 3.85 -8.54 -8.02
C SER A 114 3.76 -9.90 -8.69
N GLU A 115 4.91 -10.50 -8.95
CA GLU A 115 5.06 -11.75 -9.69
C GLU A 115 5.70 -12.82 -8.83
N LEU A 116 5.17 -14.04 -8.91
CA LEU A 116 5.77 -15.24 -8.34
C LEU A 116 6.58 -15.93 -9.41
N TRP A 117 7.88 -16.08 -9.16
CA TRP A 117 8.82 -16.73 -10.05
C TRP A 117 9.32 -18.03 -9.43
N PHE A 118 9.48 -19.07 -10.25
CA PHE A 118 9.84 -20.42 -9.81
C PHE A 118 10.98 -21.02 -10.63
N THR A 119 11.84 -21.80 -9.96
CA THR A 119 12.78 -22.74 -10.58
C THR A 119 13.02 -23.95 -9.69
N GLU A 120 13.30 -25.10 -10.30
CA GLU A 120 13.74 -26.30 -9.59
C GLU A 120 15.22 -26.24 -9.19
N TYR A 121 16.02 -25.39 -9.84
CA TYR A 121 17.48 -25.38 -9.74
C TYR A 121 18.02 -24.17 -8.97
N GLU A 122 18.63 -24.40 -7.81
CA GLU A 122 19.26 -23.34 -7.01
C GLU A 122 20.41 -22.63 -7.75
N SER A 123 21.21 -23.41 -8.47
CA SER A 123 22.47 -22.99 -9.06
C SER A 123 22.33 -22.29 -10.41
N ASN A 124 21.16 -22.33 -11.05
CA ASN A 124 20.94 -21.73 -12.38
C ASN A 124 19.66 -20.89 -12.43
N LEU A 125 19.70 -19.72 -11.78
CA LEU A 125 18.60 -18.75 -11.76
C LEU A 125 18.25 -18.17 -13.15
N ASN A 126 19.01 -18.46 -14.20
CA ASN A 126 18.67 -18.03 -15.56
C ASN A 126 17.43 -18.76 -16.12
N ILE A 127 17.04 -19.90 -15.54
CA ILE A 127 15.88 -20.71 -15.96
C ILE A 127 14.63 -20.36 -15.13
N ILE A 128 14.71 -19.38 -14.23
CA ILE A 128 13.55 -19.01 -13.42
C ILE A 128 12.43 -18.42 -14.30
N GLN A 129 11.20 -18.87 -14.06
CA GLN A 129 10.03 -18.50 -14.86
C GLN A 129 8.94 -17.88 -13.99
N CYS A 130 8.20 -16.91 -14.54
CA CYS A 130 7.02 -16.35 -13.90
C CYS A 130 5.88 -17.38 -13.95
N VAL A 131 5.37 -17.78 -12.78
CA VAL A 131 4.28 -18.76 -12.67
C VAL A 131 2.95 -18.11 -12.29
N SER A 132 2.98 -16.94 -11.66
CA SER A 132 1.78 -16.18 -11.31
C SER A 132 2.09 -14.68 -11.21
N SER A 133 1.09 -13.84 -11.46
CA SER A 133 1.23 -12.39 -11.43
C SER A 133 -0.03 -11.71 -10.92
N ARG A 134 0.15 -10.64 -10.17
CA ARG A 134 -0.93 -9.79 -9.65
C ARG A 134 -0.61 -8.33 -9.92
N THR A 135 -1.58 -7.63 -10.51
CA THR A 135 -1.53 -6.18 -10.68
C THR A 135 -2.34 -5.50 -9.58
N LEU A 136 -1.68 -4.60 -8.85
CA LEU A 136 -2.20 -3.84 -7.73
C LEU A 136 -2.33 -2.38 -8.16
N ALA A 137 -3.55 -1.89 -8.33
CA ALA A 137 -3.80 -0.47 -8.56
C ALA A 137 -3.59 0.31 -7.25
N VAL A 138 -2.76 1.34 -7.29
CA VAL A 138 -2.36 2.11 -6.11
C VAL A 138 -2.95 3.51 -6.17
N LYS A 139 -3.68 3.90 -5.12
CA LYS A 139 -4.23 5.25 -4.95
C LYS A 139 -3.36 6.03 -3.98
N LEU A 140 -2.67 7.03 -4.51
CA LEU A 140 -1.85 7.97 -3.75
C LEU A 140 -2.64 9.24 -3.48
N ASN A 141 -2.55 9.79 -2.27
CA ASN A 141 -2.96 11.16 -1.99
C ASN A 141 -1.73 12.07 -1.91
N THR A 142 -1.79 13.25 -2.52
CA THR A 142 -0.61 14.14 -2.66
C THR A 142 -0.07 14.59 -1.30
N ILE A 143 -0.95 14.91 -0.35
CA ILE A 143 -0.57 15.43 0.97
C ILE A 143 -0.40 14.29 1.98
N LYS A 144 -1.34 13.36 2.01
CA LYS A 144 -1.36 12.28 3.01
C LYS A 144 -0.40 11.15 2.70
N GLY A 145 0.04 11.05 1.45
CA GLY A 145 0.77 9.90 0.94
C GLY A 145 -0.10 8.65 0.94
N LEU A 146 0.55 7.51 1.10
CA LEU A 146 -0.08 6.20 1.24
C LEU A 146 0.65 5.42 2.33
N HIS A 147 -0.08 4.79 3.24
CA HIS A 147 0.48 3.82 4.18
C HIS A 147 -0.49 2.65 4.30
N TYR A 148 -0.12 1.50 3.77
CA TYR A 148 -1.04 0.37 3.62
C TYR A 148 -0.33 -0.97 3.74
N HIS A 149 -1.01 -1.96 4.28
CA HIS A 149 -0.50 -3.33 4.37
C HIS A 149 -1.59 -4.30 3.90
N LEU A 150 -1.22 -5.22 3.02
CA LEU A 150 -2.14 -6.21 2.48
C LEU A 150 -1.42 -7.53 2.16
N PRO A 151 -2.11 -8.68 2.29
CA PRO A 151 -1.67 -9.92 1.68
C PRO A 151 -2.01 -9.91 0.18
N VAL A 152 -1.04 -10.24 -0.66
CA VAL A 152 -1.23 -10.42 -2.11
C VAL A 152 -1.31 -11.92 -2.39
N LEU A 153 -2.49 -12.40 -2.77
CA LEU A 153 -2.77 -13.81 -3.10
C LEU A 153 -2.51 -14.09 -4.59
N PHE A 154 -1.72 -15.11 -4.89
CA PHE A 154 -1.23 -15.34 -6.25
C PHE A 154 -2.23 -15.95 -7.22
N ASP A 155 -2.86 -17.09 -6.97
CA ASP A 155 -4.04 -17.56 -7.70
C ASP A 155 -4.51 -18.89 -7.10
N TYR A 156 -5.55 -19.49 -7.69
CA TYR A 156 -6.09 -20.77 -7.25
C TYR A 156 -5.15 -21.95 -7.52
N PHE A 157 -4.23 -21.84 -8.49
CA PHE A 157 -3.22 -22.87 -8.78
C PHE A 157 -1.96 -22.68 -7.94
N HIS A 158 -1.69 -21.48 -7.45
CA HIS A 158 -0.54 -21.11 -6.64
C HIS A 158 -1.04 -20.58 -5.31
N LEU A 159 -1.71 -21.44 -4.52
CA LEU A 159 -2.29 -21.14 -3.21
C LEU A 159 -1.22 -20.69 -2.23
N SER A 160 -0.85 -19.41 -2.34
CA SER A 160 0.23 -18.77 -1.64
C SER A 160 -0.02 -17.27 -1.59
N SER A 161 0.62 -16.59 -0.65
CA SER A 161 0.53 -15.13 -0.53
C SER A 161 1.82 -14.50 -0.06
N ILE A 162 2.05 -13.26 -0.49
CA ILE A 162 3.09 -12.40 0.06
C ILE A 162 2.44 -11.29 0.90
N SER A 163 2.86 -11.17 2.15
CA SER A 163 2.52 -10.04 3.01
C SER A 163 3.35 -8.83 2.59
N MET A 164 2.68 -7.76 2.17
CA MET A 164 3.28 -6.57 1.58
C MET A 164 2.86 -5.31 2.34
N THR A 165 3.83 -4.47 2.70
CA THR A 165 3.58 -3.10 3.19
C THR A 165 4.03 -2.10 2.13
N VAL A 166 3.22 -1.08 1.86
CA VAL A 166 3.58 0.02 0.97
C VAL A 166 3.43 1.33 1.73
N HIS A 167 4.51 2.09 1.78
CA HIS A 167 4.49 3.49 2.20
C HIS A 167 4.87 4.35 1.00
N ALA A 168 4.15 5.43 0.75
CA ALA A 168 4.49 6.36 -0.32
C ALA A 168 4.30 7.82 0.12
N CYS A 169 5.20 8.69 -0.33
CA CYS A 169 5.18 10.11 0.00
C CYS A 169 5.70 10.94 -1.17
N VAL A 170 5.10 12.10 -1.41
CA VAL A 170 5.73 13.14 -2.22
C VAL A 170 6.90 13.70 -1.41
N VAL A 171 8.13 13.62 -1.93
CA VAL A 171 9.34 14.04 -1.19
C VAL A 171 9.96 15.32 -1.74
N SER A 172 9.72 15.62 -3.02
CA SER A 172 10.13 16.90 -3.60
C SER A 172 9.16 17.38 -4.68
N LEU A 173 9.09 18.70 -4.82
CA LEU A 173 8.33 19.39 -5.86
C LEU A 173 9.07 20.68 -6.20
N HIS A 174 9.60 20.78 -7.41
CA HIS A 174 10.43 21.93 -7.83
C HIS A 174 10.37 22.11 -9.35
N GLU A 175 10.85 23.25 -9.86
CA GLU A 175 11.02 23.42 -11.30
C GLU A 175 12.11 22.47 -11.83
N PRO A 176 11.92 21.80 -12.98
CA PRO A 176 12.94 20.95 -13.57
C PRO A 176 14.12 21.82 -13.96
N TYR A 177 15.33 21.45 -13.51
CA TYR A 177 16.57 22.11 -13.89
C TYR A 177 16.93 21.79 -15.34
N ILE A 178 16.16 22.31 -16.30
CA ILE A 178 16.57 22.35 -17.69
C ILE A 178 17.56 23.52 -17.78
N LYS A 179 18.84 23.22 -18.04
CA LYS A 179 19.80 24.27 -18.44
C LYS A 179 19.16 24.97 -19.63
N LYS A 180 18.70 26.21 -19.46
CA LYS A 180 18.18 27.04 -20.55
C LYS A 180 19.20 26.99 -21.68
N THR A 181 18.92 26.20 -22.70
CA THR A 181 19.74 26.15 -23.89
C THR A 181 19.65 27.54 -24.52
N ILE A 182 20.74 27.99 -25.13
CA ILE A 182 20.92 29.36 -25.68
C ILE A 182 19.72 29.83 -26.55
N LEU A 183 18.92 28.91 -27.09
CA LEU A 183 17.66 29.17 -27.80
C LEU A 183 16.63 29.98 -26.99
N ASP A 184 16.47 29.75 -25.69
CA ASP A 184 15.54 30.53 -24.84
C ASP A 184 16.02 31.97 -24.64
N TYR A 185 17.34 32.19 -24.67
CA TYR A 185 17.92 33.53 -24.58
C TYR A 185 17.77 34.32 -25.89
N ILE A 186 17.73 33.61 -27.02
CA ILE A 186 17.55 34.21 -28.35
C ILE A 186 16.09 34.64 -28.58
N GLN A 187 15.10 33.93 -28.02
CA GLN A 187 13.69 34.35 -28.07
C GLN A 187 13.40 35.61 -27.22
N GLY A 188 14.21 35.90 -26.21
CA GLY A 188 14.15 37.15 -25.43
C GLY A 188 14.85 38.35 -26.09
N CYS A 189 15.64 38.14 -27.14
CA CYS A 189 16.47 39.15 -27.79
C CYS A 189 16.10 39.41 -29.25
N THR A 190 14.79 39.40 -29.60
CA THR A 190 14.38 39.98 -30.89
C THR A 190 14.67 41.49 -30.88
N PRO A 191 15.56 42.01 -31.76
CA PRO A 191 15.94 43.41 -31.71
C PRO A 191 14.73 44.27 -32.08
N LYS A 192 14.32 45.17 -31.16
CA LYS A 192 13.51 46.32 -31.53
C LYS A 192 14.32 47.13 -32.53
N THR A 193 13.81 47.29 -33.75
CA THR A 193 14.45 48.10 -34.79
C THR A 193 14.44 49.57 -34.38
N THR A 194 15.54 49.99 -33.76
CA THR A 194 15.83 51.39 -33.46
C THR A 194 16.15 52.11 -34.77
N LYS A 195 15.23 52.93 -35.27
CA LYS A 195 15.51 53.86 -36.39
C LYS A 195 16.41 55.00 -35.88
N GLY A 196 17.72 54.76 -35.89
CA GLY A 196 18.77 55.77 -35.79
C GLY A 196 19.12 56.32 -37.17
N ARG A 197 18.85 57.60 -37.40
CA ARG A 197 19.29 58.36 -38.58
C ARG A 197 20.81 58.33 -38.70
N GLN A 198 21.34 57.76 -39.79
CA GLN A 198 22.62 58.21 -40.35
C GLN A 198 22.44 58.52 -41.83
N LYS A 199 22.82 59.75 -42.19
CA LYS A 199 22.77 60.33 -43.53
C LYS A 199 23.95 59.78 -44.34
N PHE A 200 23.70 59.22 -45.50
CA PHE A 200 24.67 59.16 -46.59
C PHE A 200 23.97 59.57 -47.90
N TYR A 201 24.61 60.48 -48.61
CA TYR A 201 24.17 61.05 -49.87
C TYR A 201 24.25 60.01 -50.99
N HIS A 202 23.18 59.85 -51.77
CA HIS A 202 23.31 59.65 -53.21
C HIS A 202 22.12 60.20 -54.01
N LYS A 203 22.51 60.70 -55.19
CA LYS A 203 21.81 61.43 -56.24
C LYS A 203 20.55 60.75 -56.82
N THR A 204 19.53 61.59 -57.04
CA THR A 204 18.66 61.73 -58.24
C THR A 204 18.47 60.53 -59.20
N ASN A 205 17.22 60.06 -59.38
CA ASN A 205 16.35 60.43 -60.51
C ASN A 205 14.97 59.72 -60.46
N HIS A 206 13.92 60.53 -60.73
CA HIS A 206 12.53 60.25 -61.18
C HIS A 206 11.87 58.87 -60.96
N SER A 207 10.65 58.76 -60.43
CA SER A 207 9.39 59.25 -61.01
C SER A 207 8.21 59.08 -60.03
N TYR A 208 7.25 60.03 -60.08
CA TYR A 208 5.82 60.04 -59.73
C TYR A 208 5.17 58.75 -59.15
N ASN A 209 4.25 58.72 -58.18
CA ASN A 209 3.13 59.62 -57.88
C ASN A 209 2.51 59.37 -56.49
N HIS A 210 1.90 60.44 -56.00
CA HIS A 210 0.91 60.69 -54.93
C HIS A 210 -0.03 59.55 -54.44
N THR A 211 -0.25 59.41 -53.12
CA THR A 211 -1.48 59.83 -52.37
C THR A 211 -1.54 59.24 -50.93
N ASN A 212 -1.88 60.13 -49.96
CA ASN A 212 -2.79 60.04 -48.79
C ASN A 212 -3.10 58.68 -48.10
N ASN A 213 -3.47 58.59 -46.82
CA ASN A 213 -3.33 59.37 -45.58
C ASN A 213 -3.95 58.48 -44.47
N HIS A 214 -3.53 58.67 -43.22
CA HIS A 214 -4.20 58.28 -41.96
C HIS A 214 -4.77 56.86 -41.77
N HIS A 215 -4.09 55.98 -41.01
CA HIS A 215 -4.72 54.95 -40.15
C HIS A 215 -3.72 54.26 -39.17
N HIS A 216 -2.93 55.00 -38.38
CA HIS A 216 -1.83 54.38 -37.59
C HIS A 216 -1.70 54.81 -36.12
N HIS A 217 -2.76 55.29 -35.46
CA HIS A 217 -2.70 55.64 -34.03
C HIS A 217 -3.53 54.77 -33.07
N HIS A 218 -4.37 53.83 -33.54
CA HIS A 218 -5.12 52.94 -32.63
C HIS A 218 -4.49 51.56 -32.38
N HIS A 219 -3.63 51.05 -33.26
CA HIS A 219 -3.05 49.70 -33.07
C HIS A 219 -1.92 49.62 -32.02
N HIS A 220 -1.30 50.76 -31.64
CA HIS A 220 -0.15 50.75 -30.74
C HIS A 220 -0.52 50.77 -29.24
N GLN A 221 -1.74 51.19 -28.89
CA GLN A 221 -2.24 51.14 -27.50
C GLN A 221 -2.81 49.75 -27.13
N GLN A 222 -3.53 49.09 -28.04
CA GLN A 222 -4.05 47.73 -27.79
C GLN A 222 -2.91 46.71 -27.59
N SER A 223 -1.85 46.76 -28.40
CA SER A 223 -0.70 45.85 -28.28
C SER A 223 0.14 46.07 -27.01
N ARG A 224 0.11 47.27 -26.39
CA ARG A 224 0.70 47.50 -25.07
C ARG A 224 -0.18 46.95 -23.93
N GLN A 225 -1.50 47.11 -24.00
CA GLN A 225 -2.42 46.54 -23.01
C GLN A 225 -2.43 45.00 -23.02
N TYR A 226 -2.42 44.37 -24.19
CA TYR A 226 -2.33 42.91 -24.32
C TYR A 226 -1.04 42.36 -23.72
N ASN A 227 0.11 42.98 -23.99
CA ASN A 227 1.39 42.54 -23.42
C ASN A 227 1.48 42.78 -21.90
N HIS A 228 0.89 43.85 -21.38
CA HIS A 228 0.88 44.13 -19.94
C HIS A 228 -0.07 43.18 -19.19
N HIS A 229 -1.24 42.89 -19.76
CA HIS A 229 -2.20 41.94 -19.20
C HIS A 229 -1.66 40.50 -19.27
N HIS A 230 -0.97 40.13 -20.35
CA HIS A 230 -0.33 38.82 -20.48
C HIS A 230 0.85 38.64 -19.51
N ASN A 231 1.70 39.66 -19.32
CA ASN A 231 2.77 39.61 -18.32
C ASN A 231 2.22 39.59 -16.88
N HIS A 232 1.18 40.36 -16.58
CA HIS A 232 0.59 40.39 -15.25
C HIS A 232 -0.08 39.05 -14.91
N ASN A 233 -0.77 38.42 -15.88
CA ASN A 233 -1.40 37.11 -15.69
C ASN A 233 -0.37 35.99 -15.53
N ASN A 234 0.75 36.04 -16.27
CA ASN A 234 1.85 35.08 -16.11
C ASN A 234 2.55 35.25 -14.75
N GLN A 235 2.74 36.49 -14.28
CA GLN A 235 3.34 36.76 -12.99
C GLN A 235 2.44 36.33 -11.81
N THR A 236 1.12 36.55 -11.91
CA THR A 236 0.17 36.05 -10.90
C THR A 236 0.09 34.52 -10.91
N SER A 237 0.04 33.88 -12.08
CA SER A 237 -0.01 32.42 -12.18
C SER A 237 1.24 31.75 -11.61
N SER A 238 2.42 32.33 -11.83
CA SER A 238 3.68 31.84 -11.26
C SER A 238 3.71 31.96 -9.73
N VAL A 239 3.22 33.08 -9.17
CA VAL A 239 3.11 33.26 -7.72
C VAL A 239 2.10 32.29 -7.09
N HIS A 240 0.97 32.02 -7.76
CA HIS A 240 -0.01 31.05 -7.31
C HIS A 240 0.57 29.62 -7.28
N CYS A 241 1.21 29.20 -8.37
CA CYS A 241 1.92 27.93 -8.45
C CYS A 241 2.97 27.79 -7.33
N TYR A 242 3.79 28.81 -7.11
CA TYR A 242 4.80 28.80 -6.05
C TYR A 242 4.20 28.63 -4.64
N LYS A 243 3.09 29.34 -4.36
CA LYS A 243 2.36 29.21 -3.10
C LYS A 243 1.74 27.81 -2.94
N GLU A 244 1.20 27.24 -4.01
CA GLU A 244 0.62 25.89 -4.03
C GLU A 244 1.69 24.84 -3.71
N VAL A 245 2.86 24.91 -4.36
CA VAL A 245 4.01 24.03 -4.10
C VAL A 245 4.43 24.08 -2.63
N ILE A 246 4.60 25.29 -2.07
CA ILE A 246 4.96 25.46 -0.66
C ILE A 246 3.89 24.85 0.25
N ASN A 247 2.61 25.09 -0.05
CA ASN A 247 1.50 24.58 0.76
C ASN A 247 1.48 23.05 0.75
N ILE A 248 1.63 22.42 -0.42
CA ILE A 248 1.70 20.97 -0.56
C ILE A 248 2.86 20.43 0.29
N LEU A 249 4.09 20.92 0.09
CA LEU A 249 5.27 20.43 0.82
C LEU A 249 5.14 20.60 2.34
N LYS A 250 4.63 21.74 2.82
CA LYS A 250 4.39 21.99 4.24
C LYS A 250 3.35 21.03 4.81
N ASN A 251 2.22 20.84 4.12
CA ASN A 251 1.15 19.97 4.59
C ASN A 251 1.56 18.49 4.54
N THR A 252 2.31 18.06 3.52
CA THR A 252 2.87 16.70 3.45
C THR A 252 3.82 16.44 4.62
N LYS A 253 4.71 17.39 4.93
CA LYS A 253 5.60 17.31 6.09
C LYS A 253 4.82 17.17 7.40
N LEU A 254 3.82 18.03 7.61
CA LEU A 254 2.96 18.00 8.80
C LEU A 254 2.20 16.68 8.92
N HIS A 255 1.65 16.17 7.81
CA HIS A 255 0.94 14.90 7.82
C HIS A 255 1.87 13.73 8.14
N LEU A 256 3.07 13.69 7.54
CA LEU A 256 4.08 12.68 7.83
C LEU A 256 4.47 12.67 9.32
N PHE A 257 4.62 13.84 9.95
CA PHE A 257 4.79 13.92 11.41
C PHE A 257 3.61 13.34 12.19
N GLY A 258 2.37 13.59 11.73
CA GLY A 258 1.17 12.97 12.31
C GLY A 258 1.24 11.44 12.28
N VAL A 259 1.63 10.86 11.15
CA VAL A 259 1.80 9.41 10.98
C VAL A 259 2.92 8.87 11.87
N ILE A 260 4.08 9.55 11.93
CA ILE A 260 5.19 9.22 12.82
C ILE A 260 4.71 9.12 14.28
N ASN A 261 4.00 10.15 14.75
CA ASN A 261 3.49 10.19 16.12
C ASN A 261 2.47 9.09 16.40
N GLN A 262 1.63 8.75 15.41
CA GLN A 262 0.72 7.63 15.50
C GLN A 262 1.48 6.29 15.62
N TYR A 263 2.50 6.07 14.80
CA TYR A 263 3.27 4.82 14.82
C TYR A 263 4.10 4.66 16.08
N ILE A 264 4.71 5.73 16.60
CA ILE A 264 5.42 5.69 17.89
C ILE A 264 4.49 5.19 19.01
N LYS A 265 3.19 5.55 18.98
CA LYS A 265 2.23 5.08 20.00
C LYS A 265 1.98 3.57 19.96
N LEU A 266 2.15 2.93 18.80
CA LEU A 266 1.96 1.49 18.58
C LEU A 266 3.18 0.66 19.02
N LEU A 267 4.35 1.27 19.13
CA LEU A 267 5.60 0.58 19.46
C LEU A 267 5.78 0.45 20.99
N PRO A 268 6.37 -0.68 21.47
CA PRO A 268 6.58 -0.91 22.90
C PRO A 268 7.59 0.05 23.54
N ASN A 269 8.65 0.44 22.80
CA ASN A 269 9.74 1.29 23.30
C ASN A 269 9.65 2.74 22.76
N LYS A 270 8.60 3.47 23.15
CA LYS A 270 8.29 4.82 22.63
C LYS A 270 9.45 5.82 22.77
N TYR A 271 10.17 5.76 23.89
CA TYR A 271 11.25 6.70 24.22
C TYR A 271 12.45 6.65 23.25
N GLN A 272 12.67 5.51 22.58
CA GLN A 272 13.73 5.37 21.58
C GLN A 272 13.55 6.32 20.37
N TYR A 273 12.30 6.73 20.12
CA TYR A 273 11.92 7.55 18.97
C TYR A 273 11.71 9.02 19.32
N SER A 274 12.03 9.42 20.55
CA SER A 274 11.92 10.81 21.02
C SER A 274 12.67 11.80 20.12
N HIS A 275 13.82 11.41 19.57
CA HIS A 275 14.58 12.24 18.62
C HIS A 275 13.81 12.58 17.33
N LEU A 276 12.84 11.75 16.92
CA LEU A 276 11.98 12.04 15.76
C LEU A 276 10.90 13.09 16.08
N GLN A 277 10.54 13.22 17.35
CA GLN A 277 9.58 14.22 17.83
C GLN A 277 10.24 15.61 17.94
N VAL A 278 11.54 15.68 18.23
CA VAL A 278 12.29 16.95 18.31
C VAL A 278 12.36 17.67 16.96
N LEU A 279 12.41 16.92 15.85
CA LEU A 279 12.38 17.48 14.49
C LEU A 279 11.07 18.23 14.17
N GLN A 280 10.00 17.96 14.93
CA GLN A 280 8.74 18.69 14.81
C GLN A 280 8.87 20.12 15.37
N THR A 281 9.56 20.28 16.50
CA THR A 281 9.70 21.56 17.22
C THR A 281 10.56 22.56 16.46
N GLU A 282 11.67 22.12 15.85
CA GLU A 282 12.51 22.98 15.00
C GLU A 282 11.77 23.54 13.77
N SER A 283 10.63 22.96 13.42
CA SER A 283 9.88 23.29 12.20
C SER A 283 8.68 24.22 12.40
N GLN A 284 8.26 24.46 13.65
CA GLN A 284 7.15 25.36 13.97
C GLN A 284 7.57 26.83 14.02
N ASP A 285 8.85 27.11 14.23
CA ASP A 285 9.38 28.46 14.42
C ASP A 285 9.88 29.14 13.12
N GLU A 286 9.97 28.41 11.99
CA GLU A 286 10.37 28.97 10.68
C GLU A 286 9.17 29.48 9.87
N VAL A 287 8.52 30.53 10.36
CA VAL A 287 7.39 31.19 9.70
C VAL A 287 7.88 32.49 9.07
N ASP A 288 8.24 32.43 7.77
CA ASP A 288 7.84 33.43 6.73
C ASP A 288 8.73 33.43 5.46
N HIS A 289 9.89 32.76 5.45
CA HIS A 289 10.80 32.80 4.29
C HIS A 289 11.38 31.43 3.86
N THR A 290 10.67 30.32 4.10
CA THR A 290 11.18 28.99 3.75
C THR A 290 11.27 28.79 2.23
N ASP A 291 12.49 28.56 1.73
CA ASP A 291 12.74 28.21 0.34
C ASP A 291 12.21 26.79 0.03
N ILE A 292 11.74 26.58 -1.20
CA ILE A 292 11.25 25.26 -1.68
C ILE A 292 12.34 24.21 -1.53
N ALA A 293 13.60 24.58 -1.80
CA ALA A 293 14.74 23.68 -1.65
C ALA A 293 14.92 23.21 -0.20
N GLN A 294 14.75 24.11 0.77
CA GLN A 294 14.81 23.79 2.20
C GLN A 294 13.66 22.86 2.62
N LEU A 295 12.43 23.13 2.16
CA LEU A 295 11.28 22.26 2.44
C LEU A 295 11.46 20.86 1.85
N CYS A 296 11.93 20.75 0.60
CA CYS A 296 12.25 19.47 -0.02
C CYS A 296 13.33 18.73 0.78
N ALA A 297 14.41 19.40 1.17
CA ALA A 297 15.48 18.79 1.96
C ALA A 297 14.99 18.27 3.32
N GLN A 298 14.19 19.07 4.04
CA GLN A 298 13.58 18.67 5.31
C GLN A 298 12.66 17.46 5.13
N LEU A 299 11.83 17.44 4.07
CA LEU A 299 10.89 16.37 3.81
C LEU A 299 11.58 15.05 3.42
N ILE A 300 12.61 15.13 2.55
CA ILE A 300 13.45 13.98 2.19
C ILE A 300 14.11 13.38 3.43
N LEU A 301 14.70 14.22 4.29
CA LEU A 301 15.35 13.75 5.52
C LEU A 301 14.34 13.12 6.49
N LEU A 302 13.17 13.73 6.65
CA LEU A 302 12.11 13.20 7.51
C LEU A 302 11.61 11.84 6.99
N TRP A 303 11.42 11.72 5.68
CA TRP A 303 11.01 10.48 5.03
C TRP A 303 12.04 9.36 5.16
N GLN A 304 13.32 9.66 5.00
CA GLN A 304 14.40 8.69 5.24
C GLN A 304 14.38 8.17 6.69
N LYS A 305 14.27 9.08 7.66
CA LYS A 305 14.14 8.71 9.08
C LYS A 305 12.88 7.90 9.36
N PHE A 306 11.76 8.21 8.68
CA PHE A 306 10.54 7.43 8.77
C PHE A 306 10.76 5.98 8.31
N ILE A 307 11.35 5.77 7.13
CA ILE A 307 11.65 4.43 6.59
C ILE A 307 12.54 3.66 7.57
N GLU A 308 13.63 4.25 8.04
CA GLU A 308 14.57 3.60 8.98
C GLU A 308 13.91 3.22 10.32
N ALA A 309 12.99 4.04 10.81
CA ALA A 309 12.36 3.85 12.11
C ALA A 309 11.20 2.84 12.09
N PHE A 310 10.41 2.82 11.02
CA PHE A 310 9.08 2.20 11.02
C PHE A 310 8.92 1.03 10.03
N CYS A 311 9.82 0.84 9.06
CA CYS A 311 9.81 -0.37 8.25
C CYS A 311 10.18 -1.60 9.09
N SER A 312 9.62 -2.76 8.73
CA SER A 312 9.85 -4.04 9.41
C SER A 312 9.51 -4.03 10.89
N LYS A 313 8.43 -3.34 11.25
CA LYS A 313 7.86 -3.35 12.61
C LYS A 313 6.51 -4.09 12.60
N ASP A 314 6.47 -5.26 13.23
CA ASP A 314 5.25 -6.08 13.33
C ASP A 314 4.03 -5.31 13.88
N PRO A 315 4.13 -4.46 14.93
CA PRO A 315 2.96 -3.73 15.44
C PRO A 315 2.34 -2.78 14.40
N ILE A 316 3.16 -2.18 13.54
CA ILE A 316 2.70 -1.26 12.49
C ILE A 316 2.03 -2.04 11.37
N GLN A 317 2.63 -3.15 10.95
CA GLN A 317 2.06 -4.06 9.97
C GLN A 317 0.71 -4.60 10.43
N GLN A 318 0.58 -5.04 11.69
CA GLN A 318 -0.68 -5.50 12.27
C GLN A 318 -1.75 -4.42 12.31
N TYR A 319 -1.37 -3.19 12.69
CA TYR A 319 -2.27 -2.04 12.65
C TYR A 319 -2.80 -1.78 11.23
N LEU A 320 -1.91 -1.75 10.24
CA LEU A 320 -2.28 -1.53 8.84
C LEU A 320 -3.07 -2.71 8.24
N ALA A 321 -2.76 -3.94 8.62
CA ALA A 321 -3.51 -5.13 8.23
C ALA A 321 -4.95 -5.08 8.77
N THR A 322 -5.12 -4.64 10.01
CA THR A 322 -6.44 -4.42 10.62
C THR A 322 -7.21 -3.34 9.87
N TYR A 323 -6.55 -2.24 9.50
CA TYR A 323 -7.15 -1.18 8.69
C TYR A 323 -7.59 -1.70 7.30
N HIS A 324 -6.73 -2.46 6.61
CA HIS A 324 -7.07 -3.11 5.35
C HIS A 324 -8.28 -4.04 5.48
N HIS A 325 -8.27 -4.90 6.51
CA HIS A 325 -9.37 -5.83 6.79
C HIS A 325 -10.68 -5.09 7.04
N GLN A 326 -10.68 -4.02 7.84
CA GLN A 326 -11.87 -3.21 8.10
C GLN A 326 -12.47 -2.60 6.82
N LEU A 327 -11.63 -2.07 5.93
CA LEU A 327 -12.11 -1.52 4.65
C LEU A 327 -12.72 -2.60 3.76
N ARG A 328 -12.09 -3.77 3.70
CA ARG A 328 -12.63 -4.93 2.95
C ARG A 328 -13.96 -5.40 3.50
N VAL A 329 -14.08 -5.56 4.82
CA VAL A 329 -15.32 -6.00 5.47
C VAL A 329 -16.44 -4.97 5.24
N LYS A 330 -16.15 -3.67 5.39
CA LYS A 330 -17.11 -2.60 5.08
C LYS A 330 -17.61 -2.71 3.64
N ARG A 331 -16.69 -2.75 2.67
CA ARG A 331 -17.03 -2.85 1.24
C ARG A 331 -17.81 -4.14 0.92
N PHE A 332 -17.43 -5.27 1.52
CA PHE A 332 -18.11 -6.55 1.35
C PHE A 332 -19.52 -6.54 1.96
N SER A 333 -19.70 -5.89 3.11
CA SER A 333 -21.00 -5.82 3.80
C SER A 333 -22.07 -5.05 3.01
N GLU A 334 -21.68 -4.20 2.06
CA GLU A 334 -22.60 -3.46 1.19
C GLU A 334 -23.43 -4.35 0.26
N ALA A 335 -22.97 -5.58 0.02
CA ALA A 335 -23.66 -6.58 -0.79
C ALA A 335 -24.16 -7.77 0.04
N PHE A 336 -24.27 -7.60 1.37
CA PHE A 336 -24.75 -8.61 2.29
C PHE A 336 -26.15 -8.25 2.82
N PHE A 337 -27.15 -9.05 2.45
CA PHE A 337 -28.55 -8.83 2.78
C PHE A 337 -29.04 -9.90 3.74
N VAL A 338 -29.54 -9.48 4.90
CA VAL A 338 -30.18 -10.38 5.87
C VAL A 338 -31.69 -10.24 5.75
N ILE A 339 -32.37 -11.38 5.60
CA ILE A 339 -33.82 -11.45 5.46
C ILE A 339 -34.35 -12.29 6.62
N ASP A 340 -35.13 -11.64 7.48
CA ASP A 340 -35.82 -12.32 8.55
C ASP A 340 -37.07 -13.03 7.99
N ASN A 341 -37.24 -14.30 8.34
CA ASN A 341 -38.37 -15.12 7.96
C ASN A 341 -38.99 -15.81 9.19
N PRO A 342 -40.31 -16.02 9.24
CA PRO A 342 -40.91 -16.81 10.31
C PRO A 342 -40.52 -18.29 10.16
N ARG A 343 -40.35 -18.99 11.29
CA ARG A 343 -39.83 -20.38 11.32
C ARG A 343 -40.58 -21.34 10.38
N HIS A 344 -41.90 -21.19 10.26
CA HIS A 344 -42.71 -22.06 9.41
C HIS A 344 -42.43 -21.89 7.90
N ALA A 345 -41.86 -20.75 7.47
CA ALA A 345 -41.48 -20.53 6.08
C ALA A 345 -40.25 -21.35 5.64
N ALA A 346 -39.48 -21.90 6.59
CA ALA A 346 -38.31 -22.72 6.27
C ALA A 346 -38.66 -23.96 5.44
N SER A 347 -39.91 -24.44 5.53
CA SER A 347 -40.40 -25.57 4.74
C SER A 347 -40.52 -25.28 3.24
N GLY A 348 -40.57 -24.01 2.82
CA GLY A 348 -40.66 -23.57 1.43
C GLY A 348 -39.39 -22.88 0.91
N CYS A 349 -38.24 -23.09 1.55
CA CYS A 349 -37.03 -22.31 1.30
C CYS A 349 -36.45 -22.45 -0.13
N TYR A 350 -36.81 -23.50 -0.87
CA TYR A 350 -36.24 -23.79 -2.19
C TYR A 350 -36.78 -22.88 -3.30
N ASP A 351 -37.97 -22.30 -3.15
CA ASP A 351 -38.59 -21.42 -4.14
C ASP A 351 -38.00 -20.00 -4.11
N LEU A 352 -37.28 -19.63 -3.03
CA LEU A 352 -36.70 -18.28 -2.88
C LEU A 352 -35.55 -17.98 -3.84
N ASN A 353 -34.86 -19.00 -4.35
CA ASN A 353 -33.75 -18.81 -5.31
C ASN A 353 -34.21 -18.07 -6.58
N LEU A 354 -35.47 -18.24 -7.00
CA LEU A 354 -36.03 -17.55 -8.17
C LEU A 354 -36.26 -16.06 -7.91
N HIS A 355 -36.43 -15.65 -6.65
CA HIS A 355 -36.65 -14.26 -6.27
C HIS A 355 -35.35 -13.46 -6.13
N TYR A 356 -34.24 -14.12 -5.79
CA TYR A 356 -32.97 -13.42 -5.57
C TYR A 356 -32.22 -13.04 -6.84
N LEU A 357 -32.38 -13.80 -7.93
CA LEU A 357 -31.66 -13.51 -9.18
C LEU A 357 -31.99 -12.12 -9.75
N PRO A 358 -33.27 -11.73 -9.93
CA PRO A 358 -33.60 -10.39 -10.44
C PRO A 358 -33.14 -9.27 -9.49
N LEU A 359 -33.18 -9.51 -8.18
CA LEU A 359 -32.74 -8.54 -7.17
C LEU A 359 -31.22 -8.36 -7.21
N ALA A 360 -30.46 -9.45 -7.29
CA ALA A 360 -29.01 -9.42 -7.43
C ALA A 360 -28.59 -8.66 -8.69
N ASP A 361 -29.31 -8.84 -9.80
CA ASP A 361 -29.06 -8.10 -11.04
C ASP A 361 -29.37 -6.60 -10.91
N ALA A 362 -30.44 -6.25 -10.20
CA ALA A 362 -30.76 -4.85 -9.91
C ALA A 362 -29.69 -4.20 -9.02
N VAL A 363 -29.22 -4.89 -7.99
CA VAL A 363 -28.14 -4.44 -7.09
C VAL A 363 -26.84 -4.27 -7.88
N ARG A 364 -26.47 -5.23 -8.72
CA ARG A 364 -25.26 -5.18 -9.57
C ARG A 364 -25.26 -3.98 -10.52
N LYS A 365 -26.42 -3.61 -11.06
CA LYS A 365 -26.60 -2.46 -11.96
C LYS A 365 -26.80 -1.13 -11.23
N SER A 366 -26.88 -1.15 -9.90
CA SER A 366 -27.12 0.06 -9.12
C SER A 366 -25.92 1.00 -9.19
N ARG A 367 -26.21 2.31 -9.24
CA ARG A 367 -25.16 3.34 -9.13
C ARG A 367 -24.44 3.25 -7.78
N TYR A 368 -25.16 2.84 -6.74
CA TYR A 368 -24.62 2.65 -5.40
C TYR A 368 -23.44 1.68 -5.42
N LEU A 369 -23.65 0.46 -5.92
CA LEU A 369 -22.60 -0.57 -5.95
C LEU A 369 -21.43 -0.18 -6.85
N ALA A 370 -21.71 0.46 -7.99
CA ALA A 370 -20.70 0.98 -8.90
C ALA A 370 -19.86 2.12 -8.29
N SER A 371 -20.41 2.86 -7.32
CA SER A 371 -19.76 4.00 -6.65
C SER A 371 -19.07 3.65 -5.34
N LEU A 372 -19.02 2.37 -4.95
CA LEU A 372 -18.38 1.97 -3.70
C LEU A 372 -16.92 2.43 -3.66
N PRO A 373 -16.44 2.92 -2.50
CA PRO A 373 -15.07 3.35 -2.36
C PRO A 373 -14.11 2.19 -2.59
N VAL A 374 -13.12 2.41 -3.46
CA VAL A 374 -12.05 1.45 -3.73
C VAL A 374 -11.07 1.38 -2.57
N LEU A 375 -10.36 0.25 -2.44
CA LEU A 375 -9.27 0.13 -1.46
C LEU A 375 -8.08 1.02 -1.88
N PRO A 376 -7.27 1.53 -0.93
CA PRO A 376 -6.06 2.30 -1.25
C PRO A 376 -5.08 1.56 -2.15
N ILE A 377 -4.97 0.25 -1.98
CA ILE A 377 -4.33 -0.67 -2.93
C ILE A 377 -5.36 -1.73 -3.25
N GLN A 378 -5.72 -1.86 -4.53
CA GLN A 378 -6.74 -2.76 -5.02
C GLN A 378 -6.15 -3.77 -6.00
N CYS A 379 -6.53 -5.04 -5.84
CA CYS A 379 -6.33 -6.06 -6.86
C CYS A 379 -7.69 -6.52 -7.37
N ASN A 380 -8.07 -6.18 -8.60
CA ASN A 380 -9.41 -6.51 -9.12
C ASN A 380 -9.71 -8.01 -9.07
N GLU A 381 -8.71 -8.85 -9.31
CA GLU A 381 -8.83 -10.31 -9.29
C GLU A 381 -9.08 -10.88 -7.89
N ILE A 382 -8.68 -10.18 -6.82
CA ILE A 382 -8.82 -10.64 -5.43
C ILE A 382 -9.98 -9.93 -4.73
N ASP A 383 -10.11 -8.62 -4.94
CA ASP A 383 -11.08 -7.76 -4.24
C ASP A 383 -12.42 -7.67 -4.96
N GLY A 384 -12.46 -8.00 -6.26
CA GLY A 384 -13.62 -7.82 -7.11
C GLY A 384 -13.93 -6.35 -7.44
N ASP A 385 -14.66 -6.17 -8.53
CA ASP A 385 -15.35 -4.94 -8.90
C ASP A 385 -16.86 -5.06 -8.64
N HIS A 386 -17.64 -4.04 -8.97
CA HIS A 386 -19.10 -4.08 -8.78
C HIS A 386 -19.81 -5.19 -9.57
N THR A 387 -19.18 -5.78 -10.60
CA THR A 387 -19.76 -6.87 -11.39
C THR A 387 -19.47 -8.24 -10.78
N THR A 388 -18.32 -8.37 -10.11
CA THR A 388 -17.78 -9.62 -9.58
C THR A 388 -17.89 -9.74 -8.06
N LEU A 389 -18.16 -8.65 -7.35
CA LEU A 389 -18.38 -8.66 -5.90
C LEU A 389 -19.55 -9.61 -5.58
N PRO A 390 -19.38 -10.56 -4.64
CA PRO A 390 -20.43 -11.48 -4.28
C PRO A 390 -21.60 -10.73 -3.63
N ILE A 391 -22.81 -11.06 -4.07
CA ILE A 391 -24.05 -10.61 -3.45
C ILE A 391 -24.59 -11.79 -2.64
N ILE A 392 -24.72 -11.60 -1.33
CA ILE A 392 -25.09 -12.66 -0.40
C ILE A 392 -26.44 -12.34 0.22
N PHE A 393 -27.35 -13.31 0.15
CA PHE A 393 -28.62 -13.29 0.86
C PHE A 393 -28.56 -14.32 1.98
N GLU A 394 -28.81 -13.87 3.22
CA GLU A 394 -28.90 -14.72 4.39
C GLU A 394 -30.35 -14.75 4.88
N ASP A 395 -31.03 -15.89 4.72
CA ASP A 395 -32.36 -16.11 5.26
C ASP A 395 -32.30 -16.61 6.71
N GLN A 396 -32.75 -15.77 7.65
CA GLN A 396 -32.81 -16.10 9.07
C GLN A 396 -34.22 -16.52 9.48
N TYR A 397 -34.39 -17.80 9.82
CA TYR A 397 -35.68 -18.36 10.24
C TYR A 397 -35.84 -18.31 11.76
N GLN A 398 -36.76 -17.49 12.24
CA GLN A 398 -36.91 -17.16 13.67
C GLN A 398 -38.28 -17.56 14.21
N ASP A 399 -38.38 -17.71 15.53
CA ASP A 399 -39.67 -17.92 16.17
C ASP A 399 -40.65 -16.78 15.83
N VAL A 400 -41.94 -17.08 15.69
CA VAL A 400 -42.96 -16.12 15.24
C VAL A 400 -42.96 -14.87 16.12
N MET A 401 -42.79 -15.03 17.44
CA MET A 401 -42.77 -13.91 18.38
C MET A 401 -41.55 -13.01 18.20
N GLU A 402 -40.41 -13.58 17.84
CA GLU A 402 -39.15 -12.86 17.61
C GLU A 402 -39.17 -12.16 16.24
N PHE A 403 -39.68 -12.84 15.22
CA PHE A 403 -39.91 -12.29 13.88
C PHE A 403 -40.84 -11.06 13.92
N VAL A 404 -41.98 -11.14 14.61
CA VAL A 404 -42.92 -10.01 14.76
C VAL A 404 -42.24 -8.85 15.49
N ARG A 405 -41.45 -9.15 16.54
CA ARG A 405 -40.69 -8.13 17.27
C ARG A 405 -39.69 -7.40 16.36
N ARG A 406 -38.84 -8.12 15.61
CA ARG A 406 -37.87 -7.51 14.70
C ARG A 406 -38.55 -6.69 13.59
N LYS A 407 -39.60 -7.23 12.99
CA LYS A 407 -40.37 -6.52 11.95
C LYS A 407 -40.99 -5.22 12.47
N SER A 408 -41.48 -5.21 13.71
CA SER A 408 -42.02 -3.98 14.34
C SER A 408 -40.95 -2.91 14.57
N LEU A 409 -39.72 -3.30 14.90
CA LEU A 409 -38.60 -2.37 15.08
C LEU A 409 -38.18 -1.74 13.75
N VAL A 410 -38.08 -2.52 12.68
CA VAL A 410 -37.73 -2.01 11.35
C VAL A 410 -38.81 -1.06 10.82
N ALA A 411 -40.09 -1.41 10.98
CA ALA A 411 -41.20 -0.53 10.59
C ALA A 411 -41.21 0.80 11.36
N SER A 412 -40.79 0.79 12.63
CA SER A 412 -40.64 2.01 13.43
C SER A 412 -39.40 2.84 13.09
N ALA A 413 -38.35 2.23 12.52
CA ALA A 413 -37.14 2.92 12.09
C ALA A 413 -37.29 3.55 10.69
N SER A 414 -38.21 3.03 9.87
CA SER A 414 -38.54 3.55 8.54
C SER A 414 -39.60 4.67 8.55
N SER A 415 -40.18 4.99 9.71
CA SER A 415 -41.06 6.15 9.87
C SER A 415 -40.24 7.39 10.19
N ASP A 416 -40.50 8.48 9.46
CA ASP A 416 -39.81 9.78 9.58
C ASP A 416 -39.50 10.17 11.05
N PRO A 417 -38.25 10.58 11.36
CA PRO A 417 -37.85 10.90 12.75
C PRO A 417 -38.49 12.19 13.30
N PHE A 418 -39.37 12.85 12.54
CA PHE A 418 -40.02 14.11 12.92
C PHE A 418 -41.48 13.97 13.37
N LEU A 419 -42.06 12.76 13.40
CA LEU A 419 -43.49 12.59 13.70
C LEU A 419 -43.82 11.49 14.71
N ASN A 420 -43.04 11.31 15.78
CA ASN A 420 -43.58 10.55 16.91
C ASN A 420 -43.03 10.99 18.27
N ASN A 421 -43.68 12.01 18.84
CA ASN A 421 -43.66 12.25 20.28
C ASN A 421 -44.78 11.42 20.90
N ASN A 422 -44.46 10.25 21.45
CA ASN A 422 -45.19 9.70 22.60
C ASN A 422 -44.40 8.58 23.28
N SER A 423 -43.84 8.94 24.42
CA SER A 423 -43.65 8.16 25.65
C SER A 423 -43.60 6.63 25.55
N PHE A 424 -42.40 6.07 25.50
CA PHE A 424 -42.10 4.79 26.16
C PHE A 424 -40.70 4.83 26.80
N ASN A 425 -40.69 4.93 28.13
CA ASN A 425 -39.50 4.79 28.96
C ASN A 425 -38.94 3.36 28.86
N LYS A 426 -37.83 3.17 28.15
CA LYS A 426 -36.92 2.05 28.39
C LYS A 426 -35.48 2.54 28.31
N LYS A 427 -34.74 2.39 29.42
CA LYS A 427 -33.31 2.66 29.52
C LYS A 427 -32.54 1.86 28.45
N ILE A 428 -32.16 2.52 27.37
CA ILE A 428 -31.12 2.04 26.46
C ILE A 428 -29.80 2.56 27.01
N LYS A 429 -28.95 1.66 27.51
CA LYS A 429 -27.54 1.96 27.76
C LYS A 429 -26.91 2.25 26.40
N ILE A 430 -26.65 3.52 26.12
CA ILE A 430 -25.84 3.96 24.99
C ILE A 430 -24.41 3.47 25.27
N LEU A 431 -23.98 2.42 24.58
CA LEU A 431 -22.60 1.99 24.55
C LEU A 431 -21.83 2.88 23.56
N SER A 432 -20.59 3.21 23.91
CA SER A 432 -19.72 4.20 23.28
C SER A 432 -19.51 3.98 21.77
N LYS A 433 -19.35 5.10 21.06
CA LYS A 433 -19.48 5.29 19.60
C LYS A 433 -18.30 4.78 18.75
N GLU A 434 -17.59 3.74 19.17
CA GLU A 434 -16.35 3.28 18.49
C GLU A 434 -16.35 1.81 18.03
N GLU A 435 -17.49 1.11 18.06
CA GLU A 435 -17.58 -0.28 17.61
C GLU A 435 -18.29 -0.40 16.26
N CYS A 436 -17.77 -1.26 15.39
CA CYS A 436 -18.34 -1.54 14.05
C CYS A 436 -19.82 -1.87 14.16
N SER A 437 -20.67 -1.07 13.50
CA SER A 437 -22.13 -1.30 13.41
C SER A 437 -22.52 -2.61 12.68
N CYS A 438 -21.54 -3.41 12.27
CA CYS A 438 -21.73 -4.66 11.55
C CYS A 438 -22.08 -5.87 12.44
N GLY A 439 -22.16 -5.73 13.77
CA GLY A 439 -22.65 -6.78 14.68
C GLY A 439 -21.81 -8.06 14.77
N ILE A 440 -20.71 -8.15 14.01
CA ILE A 440 -19.84 -9.35 13.95
C ILE A 440 -19.18 -9.66 15.29
N VAL A 441 -18.84 -8.65 16.11
CA VAL A 441 -18.30 -8.86 17.46
C VAL A 441 -19.35 -9.50 18.38
N ALA A 442 -20.61 -9.07 18.31
CA ALA A 442 -21.71 -9.66 19.08
C ALA A 442 -22.01 -11.12 18.65
N ILE A 443 -21.84 -11.44 17.36
CA ILE A 443 -21.96 -12.81 16.85
C ILE A 443 -20.84 -13.69 17.39
N LEU A 444 -19.60 -13.18 17.46
CA LEU A 444 -18.47 -13.92 18.02
C LEU A 444 -18.57 -14.10 19.55
N GLU A 445 -19.05 -13.09 20.28
CA GLU A 445 -19.24 -13.16 21.74
C GLU A 445 -20.43 -14.06 22.13
N SER A 446 -21.51 -14.11 21.34
CA SER A 446 -22.63 -15.02 21.60
C SER A 446 -22.23 -16.51 21.54
N ARG A 447 -21.12 -16.83 20.86
CA ARG A 447 -20.60 -18.21 20.76
C ARG A 447 -19.73 -18.62 21.96
N SER A 448 -19.17 -17.67 22.72
CA SER A 448 -18.35 -17.96 23.91
C SER A 448 -19.18 -18.13 25.19
N VAL A 449 -20.38 -17.55 25.26
CA VAL A 449 -21.24 -17.60 26.46
C VAL A 449 -22.03 -18.91 26.58
N ASN A 450 -22.20 -19.68 25.50
CA ASN A 450 -22.98 -20.93 25.50
C ASN A 450 -22.18 -22.22 25.81
N GLN A 451 -20.94 -22.12 26.29
CA GLN A 451 -20.22 -23.29 26.82
C GLN A 451 -20.37 -23.38 28.34
N GLY A 452 -21.57 -23.78 28.75
CA GLY A 452 -21.88 -24.08 30.14
C GLY A 452 -23.06 -25.06 30.23
N VAL A 453 -22.71 -26.33 30.49
CA VAL A 453 -23.56 -27.39 31.06
C VAL A 453 -24.38 -28.27 30.08
N GLU A 454 -24.12 -29.58 30.24
CA GLU A 454 -24.89 -30.79 29.90
C GLU A 454 -24.66 -31.57 28.59
N SER A 455 -24.35 -32.84 28.82
CA SER A 455 -23.88 -33.91 27.96
C SER A 455 -25.02 -34.78 27.43
N LEU A 456 -25.04 -35.08 26.11
CA LEU A 456 -25.45 -36.38 25.55
C LEU A 456 -25.24 -36.42 24.02
N ASP A 457 -24.83 -37.59 23.54
CA ASP A 457 -24.35 -37.95 22.21
C ASP A 457 -25.04 -37.30 21.00
N ARG A 458 -24.24 -36.65 20.14
CA ARG A 458 -24.54 -36.56 18.69
C ARG A 458 -23.27 -36.70 17.84
N ARG A 459 -23.34 -37.65 16.91
CA ARG A 459 -22.32 -38.04 15.94
C ARG A 459 -21.81 -36.84 15.14
N SER A 460 -20.48 -36.82 15.00
CA SER A 460 -19.67 -35.87 14.24
C SER A 460 -20.00 -35.86 12.74
N THR A 461 -20.44 -34.70 12.23
CA THR A 461 -20.25 -34.32 10.82
C THR A 461 -19.01 -33.43 10.73
N ARG A 462 -17.99 -33.94 10.04
CA ARG A 462 -16.71 -33.29 9.75
C ARG A 462 -16.92 -31.98 8.97
N HIS A 463 -16.56 -30.83 9.53
CA HIS A 463 -16.09 -29.67 8.76
C HIS A 463 -15.05 -28.87 9.57
N SER A 464 -13.88 -28.72 8.94
CA SER A 464 -12.75 -27.79 9.16
C SER A 464 -12.64 -27.02 10.49
N LYS A 465 -11.72 -27.47 11.34
CA LYS A 465 -11.08 -26.66 12.39
C LYS A 465 -10.01 -25.77 11.73
N SER A 466 -10.25 -24.46 11.58
CA SER A 466 -9.30 -23.56 10.92
C SER A 466 -9.09 -22.19 11.59
N LEU A 467 -9.74 -21.86 12.71
CA LEU A 467 -9.59 -20.52 13.31
C LEU A 467 -9.22 -20.55 14.80
N ASP A 468 -9.76 -21.49 15.58
CA ASP A 468 -9.56 -21.48 17.05
C ASP A 468 -8.17 -21.93 17.52
N GLN A 469 -7.36 -22.53 16.64
CA GLN A 469 -6.03 -23.02 16.97
C GLN A 469 -4.93 -21.95 16.83
N LEU A 470 -5.21 -20.80 16.21
CA LEU A 470 -4.26 -19.70 16.04
C LEU A 470 -4.27 -18.68 17.20
N LEU A 471 -5.29 -18.71 18.07
CA LEU A 471 -5.43 -17.75 19.18
C LEU A 471 -4.91 -18.26 20.53
N LYS A 472 -4.53 -19.54 20.65
CA LYS A 472 -4.15 -20.16 21.95
C LYS A 472 -2.66 -20.51 22.11
N SER A 473 -1.80 -20.28 21.12
CA SER A 473 -0.39 -20.70 21.17
C SER A 473 0.60 -19.63 21.64
N SER A 474 0.16 -18.44 22.06
CA SER A 474 1.05 -17.34 22.44
C SER A 474 1.10 -17.03 23.94
N TYR A 475 0.97 -18.01 24.83
CA TYR A 475 1.40 -17.86 26.24
C TYR A 475 1.72 -19.21 26.88
N GLN A 476 2.94 -19.70 26.72
CA GLN A 476 3.61 -20.51 27.77
C GLN A 476 5.12 -20.26 27.74
N VAL A 477 5.59 -19.47 28.70
CA VAL A 477 6.99 -19.43 29.13
C VAL A 477 7.24 -20.70 29.94
N SER A 478 8.03 -21.63 29.41
CA SER A 478 8.48 -22.81 30.15
C SER A 478 9.71 -22.47 30.97
N THR A 479 9.49 -22.21 32.26
CA THR A 479 10.53 -22.24 33.30
C THR A 479 10.93 -23.69 33.57
N LEU A 480 12.19 -24.05 33.30
CA LEU A 480 12.80 -25.33 33.69
C LEU A 480 13.04 -25.38 35.22
N PRO A 481 12.72 -26.46 35.94
CA PRO A 481 13.08 -26.61 37.34
C PRO A 481 14.50 -27.17 37.51
N SER A 482 15.27 -26.49 38.36
CA SER A 482 16.47 -26.99 39.02
C SER A 482 16.12 -28.11 40.01
N GLN A 483 16.80 -29.27 39.93
CA GLN A 483 17.03 -30.18 41.06
C GLN A 483 18.09 -31.25 40.74
N ARG A 484 19.29 -31.10 41.34
CA ARG A 484 20.12 -32.23 41.85
C ARG A 484 19.56 -32.61 43.24
N PRO A 485 19.79 -33.82 43.85
CA PRO A 485 21.07 -34.56 43.87
C PRO A 485 21.01 -36.12 44.01
N LYS A 486 22.15 -36.81 43.82
CA LYS A 486 22.86 -37.72 44.77
C LYS A 486 23.63 -38.88 44.11
N LEU A 487 24.78 -39.14 44.72
CA LEU A 487 25.81 -40.14 44.42
C LEU A 487 25.41 -41.59 44.76
N ASN A 488 26.06 -42.55 44.09
CA ASN A 488 26.67 -43.80 44.61
C ASN A 488 27.41 -44.47 43.42
N SER A 489 28.75 -44.53 43.36
CA SER A 489 29.74 -45.41 44.05
C SER A 489 30.01 -46.74 43.35
N SER A 490 31.31 -47.10 43.31
CA SER A 490 31.99 -48.38 42.98
C SER A 490 32.56 -48.50 41.55
N SER A 491 33.87 -48.33 41.37
CA SER A 491 34.95 -49.36 41.41
C SER A 491 35.42 -49.65 39.96
N SER A 492 36.67 -49.83 39.58
CA SER A 492 37.98 -49.89 40.25
C SER A 492 39.03 -50.11 39.14
N MET A 493 40.27 -49.67 39.38
CA MET A 493 41.52 -50.08 38.70
C MET A 493 41.68 -49.63 37.23
N GLY A 494 42.85 -49.20 36.75
CA GLY A 494 44.18 -49.10 37.33
C GLY A 494 45.19 -48.93 36.20
N ASN A 495 46.15 -48.03 36.44
CA ASN A 495 47.48 -47.93 35.85
C ASN A 495 47.69 -47.67 34.34
N GLY A 496 48.44 -46.60 34.07
CA GLY A 496 49.79 -46.78 33.52
C GLY A 496 50.08 -46.13 32.17
N THR A 497 50.73 -44.95 32.24
CA THR A 497 51.95 -44.53 31.48
C THR A 497 51.97 -44.71 29.95
N ALA A 498 52.08 -43.59 29.20
CA ALA A 498 53.31 -43.12 28.51
C ALA A 498 53.78 -44.07 27.38
N SER A 499 54.15 -43.70 26.16
CA SER A 499 54.61 -42.45 25.53
C SER A 499 55.01 -42.85 24.09
N HIS A 500 55.00 -41.89 23.15
CA HIS A 500 55.85 -41.87 21.94
C HIS A 500 55.63 -42.97 20.87
N ILE A 501 55.93 -42.85 19.56
CA ILE A 501 56.28 -41.83 18.57
C ILE A 501 56.33 -42.59 17.23
N HIS A 502 55.95 -41.94 16.10
CA HIS A 502 56.33 -42.28 14.69
C HIS A 502 55.94 -43.66 14.14
N LYS A 503 55.79 -43.93 12.83
CA LYS A 503 55.75 -43.24 11.53
C LYS A 503 55.29 -44.32 10.53
N SER A 504 54.78 -43.86 9.39
CA SER A 504 54.97 -44.40 8.03
C SER A 504 54.40 -45.76 7.60
N GLY A 505 53.88 -45.75 6.37
CA GLY A 505 53.92 -46.88 5.42
C GLY A 505 52.55 -47.50 5.20
N SER A 506 51.74 -46.99 4.28
CA SER A 506 51.76 -47.28 2.84
C SER A 506 51.27 -48.67 2.46
N THR A 507 50.38 -48.66 1.45
CA THR A 507 50.13 -49.68 0.42
C THR A 507 48.85 -50.51 0.53
N ASN A 508 48.02 -50.24 -0.48
CA ASN A 508 47.45 -51.17 -1.45
C ASN A 508 46.23 -52.02 -1.14
N SER A 509 45.44 -52.06 -2.22
CA SER A 509 44.51 -53.08 -2.68
C SER A 509 43.06 -52.85 -2.25
N SER A 510 42.21 -52.30 -3.12
CA SER A 510 41.53 -52.97 -4.25
C SER A 510 40.78 -54.21 -3.79
N PHE A 511 39.44 -54.22 -3.92
CA PHE A 511 38.71 -55.09 -4.83
C PHE A 511 37.19 -54.93 -4.65
N LEU A 512 36.54 -54.72 -5.81
CA LEU A 512 35.25 -55.28 -6.26
C LEU A 512 34.01 -55.15 -5.36
N SER A 513 33.01 -54.38 -5.82
CA SER A 513 31.83 -54.86 -6.60
C SER A 513 30.84 -55.61 -5.72
N SER A 514 29.55 -55.31 -5.68
CA SER A 514 28.62 -55.25 -6.82
C SER A 514 27.21 -55.14 -6.23
N LEU A 515 26.28 -54.56 -7.01
CA LEU A 515 24.91 -55.02 -7.29
C LEU A 515 24.02 -55.40 -6.06
N SER A 516 22.74 -55.04 -5.94
CA SER A 516 21.72 -54.57 -6.88
C SER A 516 20.40 -54.60 -6.10
N CYS A 517 19.59 -53.55 -6.20
CA CYS A 517 18.18 -53.57 -6.60
C CYS A 517 17.60 -52.17 -6.41
#